data_AF-A0A2W2J9F8-F1
#
_entry.id   AF-A0A2W2J9F8-F1
#
_cell.length_a   1.000
_cell.length_b   1.000
_cell.length_c   1.000
_cell.angle_alpha   90.00
_cell.angle_beta   90.00
_cell.angle_gamma   90.00
#
_symmetry.space_group_name_H-M   'P 1'
#
loop_
_entity.id
_entity.type
_entity.pdbx_description
1 polymer ?
#
loop_
_entity_poly.entity_id
_entity_poly.type
_entity_poly.pdbx_seq_one_letter_code
_entity_poly.pdbx_strand_id
1 'polypeptide(L)'
;HMTVALGILEYFANHQPQDNLIFFFQPAEESHSGSVRAFNANIFTNQFRPNEFYGLHSTPTLPAGVIGCRMGTLFAGTTEVNLKLTGKGGHAAYPQDANDMVVAQAYLITQLQTIVARNVNPIEGGVLTLGKVSAGN
;
A
#
# COMPACT_ATOMS: atom_id res chain seq x y z
N HIS A 1 7.57 3.59 16.25
CA HIS A 1 7.15 2.21 16.61
C HIS A 1 8.28 1.37 17.19
N MET A 2 9.48 1.37 16.57
CA MET A 2 10.65 0.59 17.01
C MET A 2 11.00 0.74 18.50
N THR A 3 11.14 1.97 19.00
CA THR A 3 11.49 2.22 20.41
C THR A 3 10.43 1.70 21.38
N VAL A 4 9.15 1.79 21.02
CA VAL A 4 8.05 1.24 21.83
C VAL A 4 8.17 -0.27 21.90
N ALA A 5 8.38 -0.94 20.77
CA ALA A 5 8.55 -2.39 20.73
C ALA A 5 9.77 -2.85 21.54
N LEU A 6 10.89 -2.12 21.47
CA LEU A 6 12.09 -2.39 22.28
C LEU A 6 11.82 -2.25 23.78
N GLY A 7 11.09 -1.21 24.22
CA GLY A 7 10.74 -1.06 25.63
C GLY A 7 9.82 -2.18 26.15
N ILE A 8 8.86 -2.62 25.33
CA ILE A 8 8.02 -3.78 25.66
C ILE A 8 8.87 -5.06 25.75
N LEU A 9 9.77 -5.27 24.79
CA LEU A 9 10.69 -6.40 24.78
C LEU A 9 11.59 -6.41 26.02
N GLU A 10 12.18 -5.27 26.39
CA GLU A 10 13.03 -5.12 27.58
C GLU A 10 12.26 -5.47 28.86
N TYR A 11 11.01 -5.01 28.98
CA TYR A 11 10.18 -5.35 30.12
C TYR A 11 9.96 -6.87 30.24
N PHE A 12 9.52 -7.53 29.16
CA PHE A 12 9.22 -8.96 29.17
C PHE A 12 10.46 -9.85 29.17
N ALA A 13 11.63 -9.34 28.79
CA ALA A 13 12.90 -10.03 28.99
C ALA A 13 13.19 -10.27 30.49
N ASN A 14 12.78 -9.32 31.35
CA ASN A 14 12.96 -9.40 32.79
C ASN A 14 11.71 -9.90 33.55
N HIS A 15 10.54 -9.82 32.92
CA HIS A 15 9.26 -10.24 33.50
C HIS A 15 8.60 -11.25 32.57
N GLN A 16 8.91 -12.53 32.75
CA GLN A 16 8.47 -13.56 31.81
C GLN A 16 6.93 -13.60 31.70
N PRO A 17 6.38 -13.49 30.48
CA PRO A 17 4.95 -13.61 30.24
C PRO A 17 4.47 -15.05 30.44
N GLN A 18 3.15 -15.23 30.58
CA GLN A 18 2.55 -16.57 30.58
C GLN A 18 2.59 -17.22 29.19
N ASP A 19 2.38 -16.39 28.16
CA ASP A 19 2.36 -16.80 26.75
C ASP A 19 3.66 -16.44 26.04
N ASN A 20 3.95 -17.13 24.93
CA ASN A 20 5.11 -16.81 24.08
C ASN A 20 4.87 -15.52 23.29
N LEU A 21 5.84 -14.60 23.32
CA LEU A 21 5.81 -13.35 22.56
C LEU A 21 6.83 -13.38 21.42
N ILE A 22 6.38 -13.01 20.21
CA ILE A 22 7.23 -12.86 19.03
C ILE A 22 7.32 -11.37 18.69
N PHE A 23 8.53 -10.82 18.67
CA PHE A 23 8.78 -9.45 18.23
C PHE A 23 9.27 -9.43 16.79
N PHE A 24 8.42 -8.95 15.88
CA PHE A 24 8.74 -8.81 14.47
C PHE A 24 9.08 -7.36 14.11
N PHE A 25 10.37 -7.11 13.87
CA PHE A 25 10.87 -5.82 13.41
C PHE A 25 10.86 -5.78 11.88
N GLN A 26 9.74 -5.37 11.30
CA GLN A 26 9.57 -5.31 9.85
C GLN A 26 10.47 -4.24 9.20
N PRO A 27 11.32 -4.58 8.22
CA PRO A 27 12.04 -3.59 7.42
C PRO A 27 11.15 -3.03 6.30
N ALA A 28 11.47 -1.83 5.81
CA ALA A 28 11.02 -1.29 4.52
C ALA A 28 9.49 -1.39 4.25
N GLU A 29 8.68 -1.01 5.24
CA GLU A 29 7.22 -0.92 5.13
C GLU A 29 6.80 0.03 3.99
N GLU A 30 7.38 1.24 3.97
CA GLU A 30 7.01 2.34 3.06
C GLU A 30 7.29 2.13 1.56
N SER A 31 8.17 1.18 1.18
CA SER A 31 8.75 1.19 -0.18
C SER A 31 9.04 -0.15 -0.82
N HIS A 32 9.21 -1.21 -0.04
CA HIS A 32 9.66 -2.49 -0.57
C HIS A 32 8.84 -3.68 -0.07
N SER A 33 7.66 -3.38 0.49
CA SER A 33 6.68 -4.36 0.97
C SER A 33 7.33 -5.39 1.89
N GLY A 34 7.99 -4.94 2.95
CA GLY A 34 8.69 -5.83 3.89
C GLY A 34 7.82 -6.94 4.46
N SER A 35 6.53 -6.67 4.68
CA SER A 35 5.54 -7.67 5.09
C SER A 35 5.37 -8.80 4.05
N VAL A 36 5.32 -8.47 2.76
CA VAL A 36 5.23 -9.45 1.66
C VAL A 36 6.49 -10.32 1.61
N ARG A 37 7.66 -9.73 1.82
CA ARG A 37 8.93 -10.49 1.88
C ARG A 37 8.92 -11.48 3.04
N ALA A 38 8.51 -11.04 4.23
CA ALA A 38 8.38 -11.89 5.40
C ALA A 38 7.38 -13.04 5.18
N PHE A 39 6.24 -12.73 4.58
CA PHE A 39 5.23 -13.73 4.23
C PHE A 39 5.78 -14.77 3.25
N ASN A 40 6.40 -14.34 2.15
CA ASN A 40 6.98 -15.24 1.15
C ASN A 40 8.15 -16.07 1.69
N ALA A 41 8.88 -15.54 2.67
CA ALA A 41 9.92 -16.25 3.39
C ALA A 41 9.37 -17.28 4.40
N ASN A 42 8.05 -17.36 4.60
CA ASN A 42 7.38 -18.28 5.52
C ASN A 42 7.90 -18.19 6.96
N ILE A 43 8.25 -16.98 7.43
CA ILE A 43 8.91 -16.81 8.75
C ILE A 43 7.95 -17.07 9.92
N PHE A 44 6.64 -16.95 9.70
CA PHE A 44 5.60 -17.21 10.72
C PHE A 44 5.02 -18.61 10.62
N THR A 45 5.90 -19.61 10.69
CA THR A 45 5.54 -21.02 10.62
C THR A 45 6.10 -21.79 11.82
N ASN A 46 5.55 -22.98 12.07
CA ASN A 46 5.96 -23.85 13.18
C ASN A 46 5.95 -23.12 14.53
N GLN A 47 7.05 -23.14 15.27
CA GLN A 47 7.19 -22.47 16.57
C GLN A 47 7.07 -20.93 16.52
N PHE A 48 7.20 -20.34 15.33
CA PHE A 48 7.06 -18.89 15.13
C PHE A 48 5.68 -18.50 14.57
N ARG A 49 4.72 -19.43 14.48
CA ARG A 49 3.36 -19.10 14.05
C ARG A 49 2.57 -18.49 15.22
N PRO A 50 2.19 -17.20 15.17
CA PRO A 50 1.43 -16.60 16.24
C PRO A 50 -0.06 -17.01 16.17
N ASN A 51 -0.71 -17.08 17.33
CA ASN A 51 -2.17 -17.18 17.42
C ASN A 51 -2.84 -15.83 17.13
N GLU A 52 -2.19 -14.74 17.50
CA GLU A 52 -2.68 -13.38 17.39
C GLU A 52 -1.55 -12.46 16.93
N PHE A 53 -1.87 -11.46 16.11
CA PHE A 53 -0.88 -10.53 15.56
C PHE A 53 -1.28 -9.09 15.90
N TYR A 54 -0.37 -8.37 16.55
CA TYR A 54 -0.59 -7.00 17.01
C TYR A 54 0.37 -6.05 16.30
N GLY A 55 -0.17 -4.93 15.83
CA GLY A 55 0.58 -3.83 15.26
C GLY A 55 0.04 -2.50 15.79
N LEU A 56 0.90 -1.49 15.86
CA LEU A 56 0.51 -0.15 16.24
C LEU A 56 1.06 0.87 15.26
N HIS A 57 0.35 1.98 15.11
CA HIS A 57 0.85 3.16 14.41
C HIS A 57 0.62 4.40 15.26
N SER A 58 1.63 5.26 15.40
CA SER A 58 1.44 6.58 16.01
C SER A 58 0.75 7.51 15.00
N THR A 59 -0.36 8.12 15.38
CA THR A 59 -1.02 9.15 14.56
C THR A 59 -1.04 10.49 15.30
N PRO A 60 -0.69 11.61 14.65
CA PRO A 60 -0.79 12.94 15.26
C PRO A 60 -2.24 13.44 15.37
N THR A 61 -3.20 12.74 14.78
CA THR A 61 -4.61 13.17 14.73
C THR A 61 -5.43 12.78 15.96
N LEU A 62 -4.89 11.92 16.84
CA LEU A 62 -5.55 11.53 18.09
C LEU A 62 -4.94 12.27 19.28
N PRO A 63 -5.74 12.65 20.30
CA PRO A 63 -5.22 13.22 21.54
C PRO A 63 -4.24 12.26 22.23
N ALA A 64 -3.27 12.82 22.96
CA ALA A 64 -2.33 12.03 23.74
C ALA A 64 -3.06 11.13 24.76
N GLY A 65 -2.61 9.88 24.87
CA GLY A 65 -3.22 8.87 25.75
C GLY A 65 -4.41 8.12 25.15
N VAL A 66 -4.86 8.49 23.94
CA VAL A 66 -5.97 7.80 23.25
C VAL A 66 -5.43 6.69 22.35
N ILE A 67 -6.03 5.51 22.45
CA ILE A 67 -5.80 4.38 21.53
C ILE A 67 -7.07 4.21 20.69
N GLY A 68 -6.93 4.41 19.37
CA GLY A 68 -8.00 4.14 18.41
C GLY A 68 -7.91 2.71 17.89
N CYS A 69 -9.03 1.99 17.91
CA CYS A 69 -9.16 0.68 17.28
C CYS A 69 -10.50 0.59 16.53
N ARG A 70 -10.58 -0.34 15.57
CA ARG A 70 -11.79 -0.63 14.83
C ARG A 70 -11.91 -2.15 14.65
N MET A 71 -13.11 -2.68 14.88
CA MET A 71 -13.41 -4.06 14.51
C MET A 71 -13.57 -4.18 12.98
N GLY A 72 -12.90 -5.17 12.39
CA GLY A 72 -12.88 -5.38 10.94
C GLY A 72 -11.84 -4.54 10.22
N THR A 73 -12.14 -4.13 8.99
CA THR A 73 -11.19 -3.44 8.11
C THR A 73 -10.87 -2.02 8.59
N LEU A 74 -9.60 -1.77 8.92
CA LEU A 74 -9.11 -0.46 9.36
C LEU A 74 -8.56 0.39 8.20
N PHE A 75 -7.83 -0.22 7.27
CA PHE A 75 -7.18 0.46 6.14
C PHE A 75 -7.61 -0.15 4.79
N ALA A 76 -7.54 0.66 3.74
CA ALA A 76 -7.75 0.20 2.37
C ALA A 76 -6.52 -0.57 1.87
N GLY A 77 -6.75 -1.62 1.07
CA GLY A 77 -5.68 -2.25 0.31
C GLY A 77 -5.22 -1.34 -0.84
N THR A 78 -3.92 -1.33 -1.14
CA THR A 78 -3.36 -0.54 -2.24
C THR A 78 -2.63 -1.43 -3.24
N THR A 79 -2.58 -0.96 -4.49
CA THR A 79 -1.75 -1.54 -5.54
C THR A 79 -1.28 -0.43 -6.46
N GLU A 80 -0.11 -0.60 -7.05
CA GLU A 80 0.47 0.36 -7.98
C GLU A 80 0.58 -0.27 -9.37
N VAL A 81 0.27 0.52 -10.39
CA VAL A 81 0.37 0.12 -11.79
C VAL A 81 1.15 1.15 -12.59
N ASN A 82 2.01 0.68 -13.49
CA ASN A 82 2.75 1.52 -14.42
C ASN A 82 2.27 1.23 -15.85
N LEU A 83 1.77 2.24 -16.53
CA LEU A 83 1.26 2.14 -17.90
C LEU A 83 2.23 2.81 -18.86
N LYS A 84 2.70 2.06 -19.86
CA LYS A 84 3.51 2.58 -20.96
C LYS A 84 2.73 2.48 -22.27
N LEU A 85 2.37 3.64 -22.83
CA LEU A 85 1.74 3.72 -24.15
C LEU A 85 2.80 3.92 -25.22
N THR A 86 2.78 3.09 -26.27
CA THR A 86 3.72 3.17 -27.39
C THR A 86 2.96 3.46 -28.66
N GLY A 87 3.32 4.56 -29.33
CA GLY A 87 2.73 4.99 -30.59
C GLY A 87 3.80 5.23 -31.65
N LYS A 88 3.44 6.03 -32.65
CA LYS A 88 4.29 6.37 -33.79
C LYS A 88 4.38 7.90 -33.85
N GLY A 89 5.59 8.44 -33.74
CA GLY A 89 5.83 9.87 -33.96
C GLY A 89 5.67 10.24 -35.43
N GLY A 90 5.46 11.52 -35.70
CA GLY A 90 5.36 12.06 -37.06
C GLY A 90 5.41 13.57 -37.05
N HIS A 91 5.47 14.16 -38.24
CA HIS A 91 5.41 15.62 -38.36
C HIS A 91 4.01 16.09 -37.94
N ALA A 92 3.93 17.15 -37.15
CA ALA A 92 2.65 17.69 -36.66
C ALA A 92 1.66 18.11 -37.78
N ALA A 93 2.13 18.28 -39.02
CA ALA A 93 1.31 18.64 -40.17
C ALA A 93 0.70 17.43 -40.88
N TYR A 94 1.14 16.21 -40.54
CA TYR A 94 0.71 14.95 -41.13
C TYR A 94 0.25 13.98 -40.03
N PRO A 95 -0.83 14.32 -39.28
CA PRO A 95 -1.30 13.48 -38.18
C PRO A 95 -1.74 12.09 -38.65
N GLN A 96 -2.16 11.93 -39.90
CA GLN A 96 -2.50 10.62 -40.48
C GLN A 96 -1.33 9.63 -40.52
N ASP A 97 -0.09 10.13 -40.46
CA ASP A 97 1.11 9.30 -40.48
C ASP A 97 1.63 8.98 -39.05
N ALA A 98 0.97 9.49 -38.01
CA ALA A 98 1.34 9.37 -36.61
C ALA A 98 0.23 8.69 -35.77
N ASN A 99 0.63 8.08 -34.65
CA ASN A 99 -0.28 7.63 -33.59
C ASN A 99 0.04 8.43 -32.33
N ASP A 100 -0.72 9.49 -32.09
CA ASP A 100 -0.50 10.44 -31.00
C ASP A 100 -0.82 9.82 -29.63
N MET A 101 0.23 9.54 -28.85
CA MET A 101 0.08 8.97 -27.51
C MET A 101 -0.34 10.01 -26.46
N VAL A 102 -0.16 11.31 -26.71
CA VAL A 102 -0.69 12.36 -25.83
C VAL A 102 -2.22 12.31 -25.87
N VAL A 103 -2.80 12.22 -27.06
CA VAL A 103 -4.26 12.09 -27.24
C VAL A 103 -4.75 10.76 -26.65
N ALA A 104 -4.12 9.64 -27.01
CA ALA A 104 -4.53 8.33 -26.49
C ALA A 104 -4.48 8.26 -24.96
N GLN A 105 -3.44 8.85 -24.35
CA GLN A 105 -3.31 8.95 -22.90
C GLN A 105 -4.45 9.74 -22.26
N ALA A 106 -4.82 10.91 -22.81
CA ALA A 106 -5.90 11.73 -22.27
C ALA A 106 -7.26 10.99 -22.27
N TYR A 107 -7.56 10.27 -23.34
CA TYR A 107 -8.76 9.43 -23.41
C TYR A 107 -8.71 8.25 -22.44
N LEU A 108 -7.55 7.61 -22.28
CA LEU A 108 -7.38 6.54 -21.31
C LEU A 108 -7.59 7.04 -19.88
N ILE A 109 -6.96 8.17 -19.52
CA ILE A 109 -7.12 8.80 -18.20
C ILE A 109 -8.59 9.01 -17.87
N THR A 110 -9.35 9.56 -18.81
CA THR A 110 -10.78 9.81 -18.66
C THR A 110 -11.56 8.50 -18.45
N GLN A 111 -11.29 7.48 -19.25
CA GLN A 111 -11.96 6.19 -19.15
C GLN A 111 -11.64 5.46 -17.83
N LEU A 112 -10.40 5.53 -17.34
CA LEU A 112 -10.01 4.89 -16.07
C LEU A 112 -10.85 5.38 -14.87
N GLN A 113 -11.33 6.62 -14.90
CA GLN A 113 -12.19 7.15 -13.82
C GLN A 113 -13.50 6.36 -13.69
N THR A 114 -13.96 5.70 -14.75
CA THR A 114 -15.18 4.88 -14.73
C THR A 114 -15.03 3.60 -13.93
N ILE A 115 -13.81 3.13 -13.66
CA ILE A 115 -13.58 1.94 -12.84
C ILE A 115 -14.19 2.13 -11.45
N VAL A 116 -13.83 3.22 -10.77
CA VAL A 116 -14.40 3.53 -9.46
C VAL A 116 -15.85 4.01 -9.60
N ALA A 117 -16.11 4.94 -10.52
CA ALA A 117 -17.42 5.57 -10.62
C ALA A 117 -18.54 4.60 -11.06
N ARG A 118 -18.22 3.49 -11.73
CA ARG A 118 -19.22 2.57 -12.29
C ARG A 118 -19.09 1.11 -11.91
N ASN A 119 -17.91 0.63 -11.53
CA ASN A 119 -17.70 -0.79 -11.27
C ASN A 119 -17.43 -1.12 -9.79
N VAL A 120 -17.23 -0.11 -8.93
CA VAL A 120 -17.07 -0.31 -7.48
C VAL A 120 -18.40 -0.02 -6.78
N ASN A 121 -18.80 -0.91 -5.87
CA ASN A 121 -19.96 -0.69 -5.02
C ASN A 121 -19.73 0.58 -4.17
N PRO A 122 -20.61 1.59 -4.22
CA PRO A 122 -20.41 2.84 -3.47
C PRO A 122 -20.25 2.65 -1.95
N ILE A 123 -20.73 1.53 -1.38
CA ILE A 123 -20.58 1.21 0.05
C ILE A 123 -19.16 0.71 0.38
N GLU A 124 -18.52 0.01 -0.55
CA GLU A 124 -17.18 -0.58 -0.33
C GLU A 124 -16.08 0.48 -0.40
N GLY A 125 -16.30 1.52 -1.23
CA GLY A 125 -15.35 2.58 -1.46
C GLY A 125 -14.19 2.15 -2.36
N GLY A 126 -13.61 3.10 -3.08
CA GLY A 126 -12.48 2.85 -3.97
C GLY A 126 -11.84 4.16 -4.38
N VAL A 127 -10.52 4.14 -4.60
CA VAL A 127 -9.77 5.30 -5.07
C VAL A 127 -8.87 4.85 -6.21
N LEU A 128 -8.90 5.59 -7.30
CA LEU A 128 -7.96 5.45 -8.41
C LEU A 128 -7.26 6.80 -8.59
N THR A 129 -5.94 6.79 -8.47
CA THR A 129 -5.12 7.99 -8.63
C THR A 129 -4.05 7.72 -9.69
N LEU A 130 -3.93 8.63 -10.65
CA LEU A 130 -2.80 8.68 -11.57
C LEU A 130 -1.80 9.71 -11.05
N GLY A 131 -0.86 9.26 -10.23
CA GLY A 131 0.07 10.15 -9.51
C GLY A 131 1.14 10.79 -10.39
N LYS A 132 1.39 10.25 -11.59
CA LYS A 132 2.37 10.78 -12.54
C LYS A 132 1.92 10.53 -13.97
N VAL A 133 2.08 11.55 -14.82
CA VAL A 133 1.82 11.48 -16.25
C VAL A 133 3.01 12.11 -16.98
N SER A 134 3.46 11.48 -18.07
CA SER A 134 4.54 11.99 -18.92
C SER A 134 4.27 11.55 -20.36
N ALA A 135 4.38 12.49 -21.31
CA ALA A 135 4.17 12.24 -22.73
C ALA A 135 4.84 13.36 -23.57
N GLY A 136 5.18 13.05 -24.83
CA GLY A 136 5.98 13.92 -25.69
C GLY A 136 7.48 13.64 -25.59
N ASN A 137 8.24 14.30 -26.47
CA ASN A 137 9.71 14.30 -26.42
C ASN A 137 10.22 15.31 -25.38
#